data_AF-A0A7K0ZUD5-F1
#
_entry.id   AF-A0A7K0ZUD5-F1
#
_cell.length_a   1.000
_cell.length_b   1.000
_cell.length_c   1.000
_cell.angle_alpha   90.00
_cell.angle_beta   90.00
_cell.angle_gamma   90.00
#
_symmetry.space_group_name_H-M   'P 1'
#
loop_
_entity.id
_entity.type
_entity.pdbx_description
1 polymer ?
#
loop_
_entity_poly.entity_id
_entity_poly.type
_entity_poly.pdbx_seq_one_letter_code
_entity_poly.pdbx_strand_id
1 'polypeptide(L)'
;MIEQVTIRAVTPAGTAVTFELLGEDTLSGGVGGWESLDRPRRAAAAGWVGTPPAQLTLPLLLDGRERQVGVDVAIERQIRIVESWGVRTKETGRPPILQVTGPLLVGPGSRWVVDDIAYGSRERNPDGRRVSQEITVVLLRYVAPATVRSPAAAARDRQR
;
A
#
# COMPACT_ATOMS: atom_id res chain seq x y z
N MET A 1 -11.53 20.04 -9.32
CA MET A 1 -10.05 20.01 -9.24
C MET A 1 -9.68 18.54 -9.27
N ILE A 2 -8.82 18.10 -10.20
CA ILE A 2 -8.41 16.70 -10.26
C ILE A 2 -7.32 16.53 -9.21
N GLU A 3 -7.54 15.64 -8.25
CA GLU A 3 -6.57 15.36 -7.19
C GLU A 3 -5.61 14.27 -7.67
N GLN A 4 -4.31 14.59 -7.66
CA GLN A 4 -3.27 13.66 -8.10
C GLN A 4 -2.65 12.92 -6.93
N VAL A 5 -2.53 11.60 -7.10
CA VAL A 5 -1.90 10.70 -6.14
C VAL A 5 -0.71 10.03 -6.81
N THR A 6 0.45 10.08 -6.16
CA THR A 6 1.66 9.40 -6.62
C THR A 6 2.02 8.28 -5.66
N ILE A 7 2.16 7.07 -6.20
CA ILE A 7 2.62 5.89 -5.46
C ILE A 7 4.01 5.52 -5.97
N ARG A 8 4.95 5.32 -5.04
CA ARG A 8 6.34 4.99 -5.35
C ARG A 8 6.86 3.86 -4.47
N ALA A 9 7.55 2.90 -5.08
CA ALA A 9 8.37 1.94 -4.34
C ALA A 9 9.63 2.61 -3.78
N VAL A 10 9.82 2.52 -2.46
CA VAL A 10 10.97 3.05 -1.74
C VAL A 10 11.91 1.96 -1.26
N THR A 11 11.48 0.70 -1.20
CA THR A 11 12.34 -0.44 -0.87
C THR A 11 11.86 -1.71 -1.58
N PRO A 12 12.57 -2.20 -2.62
CA PRO A 12 13.67 -1.52 -3.29
C PRO A 12 13.18 -0.23 -3.98
N ALA A 13 14.10 0.70 -4.25
CA ALA A 13 13.75 1.94 -4.93
C ALA A 13 13.27 1.64 -6.35
N GLY A 14 12.08 2.10 -6.70
CA GLY A 14 11.45 1.83 -7.99
C GLY A 14 10.84 3.06 -8.65
N THR A 15 10.23 2.84 -9.82
CA THR A 15 9.52 3.86 -10.59
C THR A 15 8.23 4.25 -9.87
N ALA A 16 7.95 5.56 -9.83
CA ALA A 16 6.68 6.09 -9.33
C ALA A 16 5.62 6.08 -10.44
N VAL A 17 4.36 5.89 -10.06
CA VAL A 17 3.21 6.05 -10.94
C VAL A 17 2.28 7.09 -10.32
N THR A 18 1.86 8.04 -11.14
CA THR A 18 0.88 9.07 -10.78
C THR A 18 -0.47 8.68 -11.36
N PHE A 19 -1.50 8.88 -10.55
CA PHE A 19 -2.90 8.60 -10.79
C PHE A 19 -3.73 9.83 -10.47
N GLU A 20 -4.95 9.83 -10.95
CA GLU A 20 -6.02 10.69 -10.43
C GLU A 20 -6.79 9.93 -9.35
N LEU A 21 -7.21 10.62 -8.29
CA LEU A 21 -8.05 10.05 -7.25
C LEU A 21 -9.52 10.08 -7.70
N LEU A 22 -10.16 8.91 -7.72
CA LEU A 22 -11.56 8.75 -8.09
C LEU A 22 -12.44 8.72 -6.84
N GLY A 23 -12.86 9.89 -6.37
CA GLY A 23 -13.68 10.01 -5.16
C GLY A 23 -12.81 10.16 -3.91
N GLU A 24 -13.24 9.57 -2.79
CA GLU A 24 -12.55 9.72 -1.49
C GLU A 24 -11.67 8.51 -1.18
N ASP A 25 -10.49 8.75 -0.59
CA ASP A 25 -9.73 7.69 0.05
C ASP A 25 -10.35 7.30 1.39
N THR A 26 -10.21 6.04 1.77
CA THR A 26 -10.69 5.57 3.07
C THR A 26 -9.56 4.96 3.89
N LEU A 27 -9.53 5.29 5.18
CA LEU A 27 -8.56 4.78 6.14
C LEU A 27 -9.28 4.01 7.23
N SER A 28 -8.92 2.76 7.44
CA SER A 28 -9.44 1.91 8.51
C SER A 28 -8.30 1.33 9.35
N GLY A 29 -8.62 0.81 10.54
CA GLY A 29 -7.62 0.24 11.45
C GLY A 29 -6.63 1.27 12.01
N GLY A 30 -5.43 0.83 12.37
CA GLY A 30 -4.37 1.71 12.89
C GLY A 30 -4.58 2.22 14.32
N VAL A 31 -5.71 1.89 14.95
CA VAL A 31 -6.11 2.29 16.30
C VAL A 31 -6.83 1.13 17.00
N GLY A 32 -6.94 1.18 18.33
CA GLY A 32 -7.84 0.29 19.08
C GLY A 32 -7.43 -1.19 19.08
N GLY A 33 -6.35 -1.51 19.79
CA GLY A 33 -5.78 -2.85 19.93
C GLY A 33 -6.31 -3.70 21.08
N TRP A 34 -7.59 -3.55 21.43
CA TRP A 34 -8.18 -4.20 22.61
C TRP A 34 -8.85 -5.51 22.23
N GLU A 35 -8.54 -6.58 22.96
CA GLU A 35 -9.25 -7.85 22.86
C GLU A 35 -10.09 -8.10 24.12
N SER A 36 -11.24 -8.74 23.95
CA SER A 36 -12.10 -9.17 25.06
C SER A 36 -11.60 -10.51 25.58
N LEU A 37 -11.24 -10.55 26.86
CA LEU A 37 -10.80 -11.75 27.56
C LEU A 37 -11.96 -12.32 28.36
N ASP A 38 -12.46 -13.47 27.91
CA ASP A 38 -13.51 -14.20 28.60
C ASP A 38 -13.03 -14.71 29.95
N ARG A 39 -13.85 -14.44 30.98
CA ARG A 39 -13.58 -14.89 32.35
C ARG A 39 -14.83 -15.59 32.86
N PRO A 40 -14.83 -16.93 32.96
CA PRO A 40 -15.99 -17.67 33.45
C PRO A 40 -16.51 -17.11 34.76
N ARG A 41 -17.81 -16.79 34.81
CA ARG A 41 -18.51 -16.24 35.98
C ARG A 41 -18.03 -14.84 36.42
N ARG A 42 -17.35 -14.09 35.54
CA ARG A 42 -16.93 -12.70 35.79
C ARG A 42 -17.20 -11.85 34.55
N ALA A 43 -17.25 -10.53 34.72
CA ALA A 43 -17.28 -9.61 33.59
C ALA A 43 -16.03 -9.80 32.72
N ALA A 44 -16.20 -9.73 31.39
CA ALA A 44 -15.07 -9.76 30.46
C ALA A 44 -14.09 -8.62 30.78
N ALA A 45 -12.79 -8.89 30.59
CA ALA A 45 -11.75 -7.86 30.71
C ALA A 45 -11.32 -7.41 29.32
N ALA A 46 -11.00 -6.14 29.15
CA ALA A 46 -10.31 -5.66 27.95
C ALA A 46 -8.80 -5.82 28.16
N GLY A 47 -8.14 -6.58 27.28
CA GLY A 47 -6.69 -6.75 27.24
C GLY A 47 -6.09 -5.95 26.08
N TRP A 48 -5.01 -5.22 26.33
CA TRP A 48 -4.27 -4.55 25.26
C TRP A 48 -3.32 -5.55 24.58
N VAL A 49 -3.50 -5.77 23.27
CA VAL A 49 -2.72 -6.73 22.49
C VAL A 49 -1.74 -6.05 21.54
N GLY A 50 -2.05 -4.82 21.13
CA GLY A 50 -1.19 -4.01 20.29
C GLY A 50 -1.97 -3.33 19.17
N THR A 51 -1.35 -2.37 18.51
CA THR A 51 -2.03 -1.59 17.47
C THR A 51 -2.13 -2.39 16.17
N PRO A 52 -3.33 -2.67 15.65
CA PRO A 52 -3.48 -3.31 14.35
C PRO A 52 -2.95 -2.40 13.24
N PRO A 53 -2.43 -2.94 12.13
CA PRO A 53 -2.02 -2.12 11.00
C PRO A 53 -3.20 -1.33 10.44
N ALA A 54 -2.94 -0.10 9.99
CA ALA A 54 -3.92 0.67 9.24
C ALA A 54 -4.04 0.13 7.82
N GLN A 55 -5.22 0.23 7.23
CA GLN A 55 -5.50 -0.13 5.84
C GLN A 55 -6.02 1.11 5.10
N LEU A 56 -5.40 1.44 3.97
CA LEU A 56 -5.77 2.59 3.13
C LEU A 56 -6.31 2.07 1.80
N THR A 57 -7.51 2.48 1.43
CA THR A 57 -8.13 2.12 0.15
C THR A 57 -8.16 3.35 -0.76
N LEU A 58 -7.58 3.20 -1.95
CA LEU A 58 -7.43 4.26 -2.93
C LEU A 58 -8.17 3.89 -4.22
N PRO A 59 -9.33 4.51 -4.52
CA PRO A 59 -9.93 4.45 -5.84
C PRO A 59 -9.16 5.38 -6.80
N LEU A 60 -8.56 4.84 -7.85
CA LEU A 60 -7.60 5.55 -8.71
C LEU A 60 -7.94 5.41 -10.19
N LEU A 61 -7.62 6.44 -10.99
CA LEU A 61 -7.60 6.38 -12.45
C LEU A 61 -6.16 6.49 -12.94
N LEU A 62 -5.78 5.56 -13.80
CA LEU A 62 -4.56 5.67 -14.57
C LEU A 62 -4.92 6.13 -15.99
N ASP A 63 -4.80 7.43 -16.27
CA ASP A 63 -5.09 8.00 -17.58
C ASP A 63 -3.80 8.32 -18.37
N GLY A 64 -3.78 7.88 -19.62
CA GLY A 64 -2.74 8.17 -20.61
C GLY A 64 -3.03 9.42 -21.45
N ARG A 65 -4.25 9.96 -21.42
CA ARG A 65 -4.69 11.08 -22.25
C ARG A 65 -4.28 12.43 -21.69
N GLU A 66 -4.29 12.57 -20.37
CA GLU A 66 -3.89 13.81 -19.70
C GLU A 66 -2.38 14.08 -19.85
N ARG A 67 -1.58 13.05 -20.15
CA ARG A 67 -0.12 13.19 -20.32
C ARG A 67 0.29 13.97 -21.57
N GLN A 68 -0.52 13.97 -22.61
CA GLN A 68 -0.24 14.70 -23.85
C GLN A 68 -1.54 15.05 -24.56
N VAL A 69 -1.88 16.34 -24.59
CA VAL A 69 -3.09 16.83 -25.23
C VAL A 69 -3.14 16.34 -26.69
N GLY A 70 -4.20 15.60 -27.02
CA GLY A 70 -4.46 15.08 -28.37
C GLY A 70 -3.73 13.80 -28.74
N VAL A 71 -2.99 13.15 -27.82
CA VAL A 71 -2.34 11.85 -28.08
C VAL A 71 -2.69 10.85 -26.98
N ASP A 72 -3.37 9.79 -27.39
CA ASP A 72 -3.61 8.61 -26.55
C ASP A 72 -2.30 7.90 -26.22
N VAL A 73 -1.81 8.03 -24.98
CA VAL A 73 -0.62 7.32 -24.51
C VAL A 73 -0.99 5.97 -23.92
N ALA A 74 -0.38 4.90 -24.43
CA ALA A 74 -0.59 3.56 -23.87
C ALA A 74 -0.06 3.44 -22.43
N ILE A 75 -0.88 2.93 -21.53
CA ILE A 75 -0.55 2.80 -20.08
C ILE A 75 -0.02 1.41 -19.68
N GLU A 76 0.28 0.55 -20.65
CA GLU A 76 0.67 -0.85 -20.43
C GLU A 76 1.95 -1.01 -19.59
N ARG A 77 2.87 -0.03 -19.63
CA ARG A 77 4.07 -0.06 -18.80
C ARG A 77 3.74 0.26 -17.34
N GLN A 78 2.87 1.22 -17.13
CA GLN A 78 2.43 1.67 -15.82
C GLN A 78 1.61 0.58 -15.13
N ILE A 79 0.72 -0.11 -15.86
CA ILE A 79 0.01 -1.29 -15.35
C ILE A 79 0.99 -2.36 -14.86
N ARG A 80 2.02 -2.70 -15.65
CA ARG A 80 3.06 -3.66 -15.23
C ARG A 80 3.81 -3.22 -13.97
N ILE A 81 4.03 -1.92 -13.79
CA ILE A 81 4.65 -1.39 -12.56
C ILE A 81 3.71 -1.57 -11.37
N VAL A 82 2.42 -1.26 -11.52
CA VAL A 82 1.40 -1.45 -10.48
C VAL A 82 1.30 -2.91 -10.07
N GLU A 83 1.20 -3.82 -11.04
CA GLU A 83 1.18 -5.27 -10.81
C GLU A 83 2.44 -5.73 -10.04
N SER A 84 3.60 -5.16 -10.34
CA SER A 84 4.86 -5.53 -9.67
C SER A 84 4.91 -5.17 -8.18
N TRP A 85 4.07 -4.26 -7.72
CA TRP A 85 4.03 -3.88 -6.31
C TRP A 85 3.42 -4.95 -5.39
N GLY A 86 2.60 -5.85 -5.93
CA GLY A 86 2.08 -7.00 -5.19
C GLY A 86 3.03 -8.21 -5.20
N VAL A 87 4.10 -8.17 -6.00
CA VAL A 87 4.95 -9.34 -6.26
C VAL A 87 6.24 -9.30 -5.44
N ARG A 88 6.63 -10.45 -4.90
CA ARG A 88 7.90 -10.64 -4.21
C ARG A 88 9.09 -10.25 -5.11
N THR A 89 9.94 -9.35 -4.65
CA THR A 89 11.17 -9.00 -5.38
C THR A 89 12.29 -10.00 -5.05
N LYS A 90 13.20 -10.22 -6.01
CA LYS A 90 14.40 -11.05 -5.80
C LYS A 90 15.36 -10.45 -4.76
N GLU A 91 15.42 -9.11 -4.70
CA GLU A 91 16.35 -8.39 -3.84
C GLU A 91 15.97 -8.48 -2.35
N THR A 92 14.71 -8.22 -2.02
CA THR A 92 14.28 -8.17 -0.62
C THR A 92 13.57 -9.44 -0.18
N GLY A 93 13.22 -10.32 -1.12
CA GLY A 93 12.43 -11.51 -0.81
C GLY A 93 11.03 -11.18 -0.27
N ARG A 94 10.50 -10.00 -0.56
CA ARG A 94 9.15 -9.54 -0.18
C ARG A 94 8.61 -8.55 -1.22
N PRO A 95 7.30 -8.24 -1.22
CA PRO A 95 6.77 -7.14 -2.01
C PRO A 95 7.45 -5.81 -1.67
N PRO A 96 7.54 -4.87 -2.62
CA PRO A 96 8.08 -3.54 -2.36
C PRO A 96 7.35 -2.80 -1.22
N ILE A 97 8.12 -2.05 -0.44
CA ILE A 97 7.56 -1.04 0.46
C ILE A 97 7.28 0.22 -0.35
N LEU A 98 6.07 0.74 -0.24
CA LEU A 98 5.57 1.88 -0.96
C LEU A 98 5.47 3.12 -0.07
N GLN A 99 5.55 4.29 -0.71
CA GLN A 99 5.08 5.55 -0.18
C GLN A 99 4.01 6.10 -1.11
N VAL A 100 3.02 6.76 -0.51
CA VAL A 100 1.94 7.44 -1.21
C VAL A 100 2.00 8.92 -0.86
N THR A 101 1.87 9.76 -1.88
CA THR A 101 1.86 11.22 -1.74
C THR A 101 0.67 11.78 -2.51
N GLY A 102 -0.05 12.72 -1.91
CA GLY A 102 -1.25 13.34 -2.47
C GLY A 102 -2.09 13.96 -1.34
N PRO A 103 -3.24 14.56 -1.65
CA PRO A 103 -4.18 15.08 -0.67
C PRO A 103 -4.97 13.93 -0.01
N LEU A 104 -4.29 13.09 0.78
CA LEU A 104 -4.86 11.87 1.37
C LEU A 104 -5.05 12.02 2.89
N LEU A 105 -5.87 11.14 3.48
CA LEU A 105 -6.06 11.01 4.93
C LEU A 105 -4.79 10.60 5.69
N VAL A 106 -3.74 10.20 4.97
CA VAL A 106 -2.48 9.72 5.55
C VAL A 106 -1.36 10.75 5.39
N GLY A 107 -0.59 10.92 6.46
CA GLY A 107 0.55 11.84 6.46
C GLY A 107 1.67 11.39 5.51
N PRO A 108 2.42 12.35 4.92
CA PRO A 108 3.55 12.06 4.06
C PRO A 108 4.60 11.24 4.80
N GLY A 109 5.21 10.28 4.12
CA GLY A 109 6.26 9.41 4.68
C GLY A 109 5.76 8.11 5.30
N SER A 110 4.44 7.93 5.43
CA SER A 110 3.85 6.63 5.80
C SER A 110 4.27 5.54 4.81
N ARG A 111 4.63 4.37 5.34
CA ARG A 111 5.11 3.23 4.56
C ARG A 111 4.00 2.18 4.46
N TRP A 112 3.85 1.63 3.26
CA TRP A 112 2.77 0.72 2.92
C TRP A 112 3.28 -0.48 2.16
N VAL A 113 2.51 -1.55 2.16
CA VAL A 113 2.62 -2.66 1.21
C VAL A 113 1.28 -2.84 0.52
N VAL A 114 1.29 -3.36 -0.69
CA VAL A 114 0.04 -3.75 -1.37
C VAL A 114 -0.58 -4.92 -0.64
N ASP A 115 -1.86 -4.78 -0.30
CA ASP A 115 -2.71 -5.84 0.22
C ASP A 115 -3.56 -6.44 -0.91
N ASP A 116 -4.19 -5.56 -1.72
CA ASP A 116 -5.00 -5.97 -2.87
C ASP A 116 -4.98 -4.92 -3.99
N ILE A 117 -5.25 -5.36 -5.23
CA ILE A 117 -5.45 -4.50 -6.41
C ILE A 117 -6.66 -5.03 -7.19
N ALA A 118 -7.73 -4.25 -7.23
CA ALA A 118 -8.89 -4.51 -8.06
C ALA A 118 -8.86 -3.64 -9.32
N TYR A 119 -9.23 -4.22 -10.47
CA TYR A 119 -9.30 -3.51 -11.75
C TYR A 119 -10.76 -3.26 -12.15
N GLY A 120 -11.07 -2.01 -12.44
CA GLY A 120 -12.38 -1.56 -12.90
C GLY A 120 -12.46 -1.36 -14.41
N SER A 121 -13.21 -0.34 -14.82
CA SER A 121 -13.44 0.00 -16.22
C SER A 121 -12.12 0.31 -16.94
N ARG A 122 -12.07 0.01 -18.24
CA ARG A 122 -10.89 0.26 -19.07
C ARG A 122 -11.27 0.75 -20.45
N GLU A 123 -10.43 1.60 -20.99
CA GLU A 123 -10.57 2.11 -22.35
C GLU A 123 -9.32 1.77 -23.17
N ARG A 124 -9.55 1.47 -24.45
CA ARG A 124 -8.49 1.10 -25.39
C ARG A 124 -8.53 2.02 -26.60
N ASN A 125 -7.36 2.32 -27.15
CA ASN A 125 -7.25 3.01 -28.42
C ASN A 125 -7.61 2.06 -29.60
N PRO A 126 -7.70 2.56 -30.84
CA PRO A 126 -7.96 1.73 -32.03
C PRO A 126 -6.94 0.60 -32.25
N ASP A 127 -5.70 0.75 -31.77
CA ASP A 127 -4.66 -0.30 -31.82
C ASP A 127 -4.85 -1.37 -30.74
N GLY A 128 -5.92 -1.30 -29.94
CA GLY A 128 -6.24 -2.23 -28.87
C GLY A 128 -5.38 -2.07 -27.61
N ARG A 129 -4.59 -1.00 -27.47
CA ARG A 129 -3.78 -0.73 -26.27
C ARG A 129 -4.60 0.02 -25.23
N ARG A 130 -4.43 -0.31 -23.94
CA ARG A 130 -5.08 0.44 -22.86
C ARG A 130 -4.56 1.87 -22.81
N VAL A 131 -5.48 2.82 -22.73
CA VAL A 131 -5.19 4.26 -22.56
C VAL A 131 -5.75 4.81 -21.24
N SER A 132 -6.76 4.14 -20.67
CA SER A 132 -7.29 4.44 -19.35
C SER A 132 -7.68 3.15 -18.62
N GLN A 133 -7.50 3.13 -17.30
CA GLN A 133 -7.87 2.01 -16.43
C GLN A 133 -8.19 2.52 -15.03
N GLU A 134 -9.40 2.22 -14.54
CA GLU A 134 -9.76 2.36 -13.13
C GLU A 134 -9.11 1.25 -12.32
N ILE A 135 -8.55 1.59 -11.16
CA ILE A 135 -7.83 0.69 -10.27
C ILE A 135 -8.18 1.06 -8.83
N THR A 136 -8.59 0.09 -8.02
CA THR A 136 -8.65 0.26 -6.57
C THR A 136 -7.45 -0.43 -5.94
N VAL A 137 -6.60 0.34 -5.25
CA VAL A 137 -5.44 -0.20 -4.53
C VAL A 137 -5.73 -0.19 -3.04
N VAL A 138 -5.63 -1.36 -2.42
CA VAL A 138 -5.70 -1.52 -0.96
C VAL A 138 -4.29 -1.68 -0.42
N LEU A 139 -3.94 -0.84 0.55
CA LEU A 139 -2.61 -0.75 1.12
C LEU A 139 -2.65 -1.07 2.61
N LEU A 140 -1.75 -1.92 3.07
CA LEU A 140 -1.57 -2.23 4.49
C LEU A 140 -0.36 -1.47 5.04
N ARG A 141 -0.50 -0.84 6.22
CA ARG A 141 0.58 -0.06 6.81
C ARG A 141 1.74 -0.96 7.19
N TYR A 142 2.90 -0.66 6.62
CA TYR A 142 4.14 -1.36 6.90
C TYR A 142 4.79 -0.84 8.18
N VAL A 143 4.98 -1.73 9.15
CA VAL A 143 5.80 -1.51 10.35
C VAL A 143 7.00 -2.45 10.26
N ALA A 144 8.20 -1.90 10.38
CA ALA A 144 9.41 -2.72 10.35
C ALA A 144 9.42 -3.68 11.55
N PRO A 145 9.72 -4.98 11.36
CA PRO A 145 9.83 -5.90 12.46
C PRO A 145 10.94 -5.42 13.41
N ALA A 146 10.63 -5.35 14.71
CA ALA A 146 11.66 -5.13 15.72
C ALA A 146 12.55 -6.37 15.78
N THR A 147 13.84 -6.21 15.50
CA THR A 147 14.83 -7.27 15.71
C THR A 147 15.06 -7.43 17.21
N VAL A 148 14.35 -8.38 17.82
CA VAL A 148 14.66 -8.80 19.18
C VAL A 148 15.93 -9.65 19.12
N ARG A 149 17.02 -9.22 19.78
CA ARG A 149 18.21 -10.07 19.94
C ARG A 149 17.77 -11.38 20.60
N SER A 150 18.08 -12.51 19.98
CA SER A 150 17.74 -13.79 20.58
C SER A 150 18.41 -13.93 21.95
N PRO A 151 17.76 -14.58 22.94
CA PRO A 151 18.37 -14.87 24.23
C PRO A 151 19.72 -15.60 24.10
N ALA A 152 19.87 -16.42 23.05
CA ALA A 152 21.10 -17.13 22.74
C ALA A 152 22.27 -16.21 22.34
N ALA A 153 22.01 -15.09 21.67
CA ALA A 153 23.03 -14.09 21.36
C ALA A 153 23.44 -13.30 22.61
N ALA A 154 22.49 -12.95 23.48
CA ALA A 154 22.75 -12.25 24.74
C ALA A 154 23.54 -13.11 25.76
N ALA A 155 23.35 -14.43 25.74
CA ALA A 155 24.07 -15.35 26.62
C ALA A 155 25.57 -15.48 26.26
N ARG A 156 25.93 -15.38 24.97
CA ARG A 156 27.33 -15.44 24.51
C ARG A 156 28.15 -14.22 24.91
N ASP A 157 27.54 -13.03 24.95
CA ASP A 157 28.21 -11.80 25.40
C ASP A 157 28.50 -11.80 26.91
N ARG A 158 27.82 -12.63 27.72
CA ARG A 158 28.08 -12.75 29.17
C ARG A 158 29.15 -13.77 29.54
N GLN A 159 29.62 -14.57 28.57
CA GLN A 159 30.62 -15.62 28.79
C GLN A 159 32.02 -15.25 28.26
N ARG A 160 32.20 -14.02 27.78
CA ARG A 160 33.50 -13.40 27.47
C ARG A 160 33.84 -12.37 28.54
#